data_AF-A0A1H6FQQ2-F1
#
_entry.id   AF-A0A1H6FQQ2-F1
#
_cell.length_a   1.000
_cell.length_b   1.000
_cell.length_c   1.000
_cell.angle_alpha   90.00
_cell.angle_beta   90.00
_cell.angle_gamma   90.00
#
_symmetry.space_group_name_H-M   'P 1'
#
loop_
_entity.id
_entity.type
_entity.pdbx_description
1 polymer ?
#
loop_
_entity_poly.entity_id
_entity_poly.type
_entity_poly.pdbx_seq_one_letter_code
_entity_poly.pdbx_strand_id
1 'polypeptide(L)'
;MDRRTLLTSIAGTAAAGACTAKGAGSESAGRPTLTIDAVGAGRWRVRSWQWRANAWHPLIAWATRSDAGIEVSGAIEAADRAKVLARLGV
;
A
#
# COMPACT_ATOMS: atom_id res chain seq x y z
N MET A 1 24.88 -1.11 -39.16
CA MET A 1 23.47 -1.40 -39.46
C MET A 1 22.84 -2.01 -38.22
N ASP A 2 21.91 -1.24 -37.67
CA ASP A 2 21.21 -1.33 -36.39
C ASP A 2 20.34 -2.58 -36.16
N ARG A 3 19.75 -2.55 -34.95
CA ARG A 3 18.39 -2.89 -34.49
C ARG A 3 18.08 -4.33 -34.05
N ARG A 4 17.84 -4.45 -32.72
CA ARG A 4 17.06 -5.44 -31.92
C ARG A 4 17.96 -6.29 -31.00
N THR A 5 17.85 -6.31 -29.67
CA THR A 5 16.72 -6.03 -28.79
C THR A 5 17.26 -5.74 -27.38
N LEU A 6 16.91 -4.57 -26.84
CA LEU A 6 16.94 -4.28 -25.42
C LEU A 6 15.86 -5.13 -24.72
N LEU A 7 16.26 -6.06 -23.86
CA LEU A 7 15.37 -6.68 -22.88
C LEU A 7 15.99 -6.55 -21.48
N THR A 8 15.86 -5.30 -21.02
CA THR A 8 15.74 -4.81 -19.66
C THR A 8 15.12 -5.85 -18.71
N SER A 9 15.96 -6.59 -17.99
CA SER A 9 15.55 -7.40 -16.85
C SER A 9 15.68 -6.53 -15.59
N ILE A 10 14.67 -5.71 -15.31
CA ILE A 10 14.55 -5.04 -14.01
C ILE A 10 14.06 -6.10 -13.04
N ALA A 11 14.99 -6.81 -12.41
CA ALA A 11 14.73 -7.56 -11.19
C ALA A 11 14.40 -6.53 -10.10
N GLY A 12 13.12 -6.23 -9.95
CA GLY A 12 12.59 -5.37 -8.89
C GLY A 12 12.65 -6.08 -7.54
N THR A 13 13.83 -6.20 -6.93
CA THR A 13 13.97 -6.50 -5.51
C THR A 13 13.99 -5.20 -4.73
N ALA A 14 12.82 -4.59 -4.55
CA ALA A 14 12.62 -3.56 -3.54
C ALA A 14 12.34 -4.22 -2.18
N ALA A 15 13.36 -4.84 -1.60
CA ALA A 15 13.39 -5.16 -0.17
C ALA A 15 14.15 -4.05 0.55
N ALA A 16 13.62 -2.82 0.46
CA ALA A 16 14.05 -1.75 1.34
C ALA A 16 13.35 -1.97 2.69
N GLY A 17 14.14 -2.37 3.69
CA GLY A 17 13.70 -2.49 5.06
C GLY A 17 13.09 -1.18 5.53
N ALA A 18 11.80 -1.22 5.88
CA ALA A 18 11.16 -0.16 6.64
C ALA A 18 11.18 -0.59 8.10
N CYS A 19 12.03 0.11 8.86
CA CYS A 19 12.20 0.04 10.29
C CYS A 19 10.88 -0.07 11.05
N THR A 20 10.90 -0.90 12.09
CA THR A 20 9.93 -1.00 13.17
C THR A 20 9.44 0.38 13.65
N ALA A 21 8.23 0.76 13.26
CA ALA A 21 7.48 1.83 13.91
C ALA A 21 6.70 1.23 15.09
N LYS A 22 7.25 1.38 16.29
CA LYS A 22 6.59 1.05 17.56
C LYS A 22 5.56 2.14 17.88
N GLY A 23 4.29 1.74 17.95
CA GLY A 23 3.23 2.50 18.64
C GLY A 23 2.00 2.83 17.79
N ALA A 24 0.89 2.14 18.05
CA ALA A 24 -0.40 2.72 18.49
C ALA A 24 -1.57 1.74 18.18
N GLY A 25 -2.12 1.13 19.24
CA GLY A 25 -3.44 0.51 19.25
C GLY A 25 -3.45 -1.01 19.03
N SER A 26 -3.69 -1.77 20.10
CA SER A 26 -3.90 -3.23 20.12
C SER A 26 -2.99 -4.03 19.19
N GLU A 27 -1.85 -4.42 19.75
CA GLU A 27 -1.04 -5.54 19.28
C GLU A 27 -1.82 -6.86 19.46
N SER A 28 -2.94 -7.03 18.74
CA SER A 28 -3.49 -8.36 18.52
C SER A 28 -2.43 -9.12 17.73
N ALA A 29 -1.90 -10.19 18.32
CA ALA A 29 -0.77 -10.93 17.76
C ALA A 29 -0.93 -11.16 16.25
N GLY A 30 0.09 -10.79 15.47
CA GLY A 30 0.15 -11.10 14.04
C GLY A 30 -0.73 -10.26 13.11
N ARG A 31 -0.93 -8.96 13.36
CA ARG A 31 -1.59 -8.06 12.41
C ARG A 31 -1.02 -8.23 11.00
N PRO A 32 -1.84 -8.59 9.99
CA PRO A 32 -1.36 -8.69 8.63
C PRO A 32 -0.90 -7.34 8.08
N THR A 33 0.12 -7.36 7.22
CA THR A 33 0.76 -6.14 6.69
C THR A 33 -0.18 -5.37 5.75
N LEU A 34 -0.11 -4.03 5.82
CA LEU A 34 -0.74 -3.13 4.85
C LEU A 34 -0.09 -3.33 3.46
N THR A 35 -0.90 -3.65 2.47
CA THR A 35 -0.45 -3.80 1.07
C THR A 35 -0.97 -2.64 0.23
N ILE A 36 -0.12 -2.09 -0.65
CA ILE A 36 -0.46 -1.06 -1.62
C ILE A 36 0.05 -1.55 -2.98
N ASP A 37 -0.84 -2.04 -3.82
CA ASP A 37 -0.51 -2.62 -5.12
C ASP A 37 -0.84 -1.62 -6.23
N ALA A 38 0.12 -1.29 -7.09
CA ALA A 38 -0.15 -0.48 -8.28
C ALA A 38 -0.96 -1.30 -9.29
N VAL A 39 -2.13 -0.80 -9.69
CA VAL A 39 -3.02 -1.46 -10.67
C VAL A 39 -2.98 -0.75 -12.02
N GLY A 40 -2.58 0.52 -12.05
CA GLY A 40 -2.39 1.31 -13.25
C GLY A 40 -1.74 2.66 -12.95
N ALA A 41 -1.56 3.48 -13.99
CA ALA A 41 -1.00 4.82 -13.83
C ALA A 41 -1.87 5.65 -12.86
N GLY A 42 -1.27 6.08 -11.75
CA GLY A 42 -1.98 6.85 -10.73
C GLY A 42 -3.08 6.10 -10.00
N ARG A 43 -3.11 4.76 -10.02
CA ARG A 43 -4.14 3.98 -9.32
C ARG A 43 -3.54 2.81 -8.56
N TRP A 44 -3.92 2.70 -7.29
CA TRP A 44 -3.47 1.67 -6.38
C TRP A 44 -4.64 0.98 -5.70
N ARG A 45 -4.49 -0.32 -5.46
CA ARG A 45 -5.35 -1.10 -4.59
C ARG A 45 -4.71 -1.16 -3.21
N VAL A 46 -5.47 -0.82 -2.19
CA VAL A 46 -5.00 -0.84 -0.80
C VAL A 46 -5.71 -1.97 -0.07
N ARG A 47 -4.93 -2.83 0.60
CA ARG A 47 -5.43 -3.86 1.51
C ARG A 47 -5.02 -3.50 2.94
N SER A 48 -5.98 -3.00 3.70
CA SER A 48 -5.87 -2.74 5.13
C SER A 48 -6.54 -3.87 5.92
N TRP A 49 -6.38 -3.85 7.24
CA TRP A 49 -6.88 -4.89 8.12
C TRP A 49 -7.47 -4.26 9.36
N GLN A 50 -8.57 -4.83 9.82
CA GLN A 50 -9.22 -4.39 11.04
C GLN A 50 -9.54 -5.56 11.94
N TRP A 51 -9.24 -5.41 13.23
CA TRP A 51 -9.61 -6.38 14.25
C TRP A 51 -11.09 -6.24 14.58
N ARG A 52 -11.88 -7.28 14.30
CA ARG A 52 -13.31 -7.36 14.65
C ARG A 52 -13.64 -8.82 14.95
N ALA A 53 -14.58 -9.08 15.87
CA ALA A 53 -15.01 -10.45 16.19
C ALA A 53 -13.86 -11.45 16.48
N ASN A 54 -12.82 -10.99 17.19
CA ASN A 54 -11.61 -11.77 17.51
C ASN A 54 -10.84 -12.31 16.28
N ALA A 55 -10.98 -11.65 15.12
CA ALA A 55 -10.25 -11.99 13.91
C ALA A 55 -9.82 -10.74 13.14
N TRP A 56 -8.79 -10.90 12.29
CA TRP A 56 -8.39 -9.88 11.33
C TRP A 56 -9.27 -9.95 10.09
N HIS A 57 -10.01 -8.87 9.82
CA HIS A 57 -10.82 -8.74 8.62
C HIS A 57 -10.14 -7.83 7.60
N PRO A 58 -10.00 -8.25 6.34
CA PRO A 58 -9.43 -7.41 5.31
C PRO A 58 -10.41 -6.29 4.93
N LEU A 59 -9.87 -5.09 4.80
CA LEU A 59 -10.55 -3.94 4.23
C LEU A 59 -9.88 -3.61 2.90
N ILE A 60 -10.67 -3.49 1.84
CA ILE A 60 -10.19 -3.15 0.51
C ILE A 60 -10.61 -1.72 0.20
N ALA A 61 -9.61 -0.88 -0.04
CA ALA A 61 -9.77 0.48 -0.51
C ALA A 61 -9.03 0.66 -1.84
N TRP A 62 -9.33 1.77 -2.50
CA TRP A 62 -8.66 2.22 -3.71
C TRP A 62 -8.03 3.57 -3.43
N ALA A 63 -6.81 3.76 -3.92
CA ALA A 63 -6.19 5.07 -3.96
C ALA A 63 -6.03 5.49 -5.43
N THR A 64 -6.32 6.75 -5.72
CA THR A 64 -6.20 7.33 -7.05
C THR A 64 -5.50 8.67 -6.96
N ARG A 65 -4.55 8.92 -7.86
CA ARG A 65 -3.88 10.21 -8.01
C ARG A 65 -4.74 11.08 -8.92
N SER A 66 -5.16 12.23 -8.39
CA SER A 66 -5.83 13.30 -9.10
C SER A 66 -4.95 14.55 -9.10
N ASP A 67 -5.36 15.60 -9.81
CA ASP A 67 -4.67 16.89 -9.82
C ASP A 67 -4.59 17.55 -8.43
N ALA A 68 -5.51 17.18 -7.52
CA ALA A 68 -5.55 17.67 -6.13
C ALA A 68 -4.71 16.82 -5.16
N GLY A 69 -4.13 15.71 -5.60
CA GLY A 69 -3.31 14.81 -4.78
C GLY A 69 -3.78 13.36 -4.79
N ILE A 70 -3.66 12.68 -3.65
CA ILE A 70 -4.08 11.28 -3.52
C ILE A 70 -5.46 11.21 -2.86
N GLU A 71 -6.44 10.72 -3.60
CA GLU A 71 -7.76 10.38 -3.10
C GLU A 71 -7.78 8.90 -2.67
N VAL A 72 -8.39 8.61 -1.52
CA VAL A 72 -8.59 7.23 -1.04
C VAL A 72 -10.07 6.99 -0.85
N SER A 73 -10.61 6.01 -1.58
CA SER A 73 -12.02 5.62 -1.56
C SER A 73 -12.18 4.20 -1.02
N GLY A 74 -13.22 3.97 -0.21
CA GLY A 74 -13.53 2.66 0.35
C GLY A 74 -13.15 2.50 1.83
N ALA A 75 -13.37 1.30 2.37
CA ALA A 75 -13.13 1.02 3.78
C ALA A 75 -11.62 0.85 4.03
N ILE A 76 -11.09 1.64 4.96
CA ILE A 76 -9.69 1.59 5.40
C ILE A 76 -9.62 2.06 6.84
N GLU A 77 -8.70 1.47 7.62
CA GLU A 77 -8.43 1.97 8.97
C GLU A 77 -7.77 3.37 8.90
N ALA A 78 -8.14 4.28 9.80
CA ALA A 78 -7.61 5.65 9.79
C ALA A 78 -6.07 5.70 9.86
N ALA A 79 -5.45 4.82 10.66
CA ALA A 79 -4.00 4.73 10.77
C ALA A 79 -3.34 4.27 9.46
N ASP A 80 -3.96 3.33 8.74
CA ASP A 80 -3.47 2.87 7.45
C ASP A 80 -3.72 3.90 6.33
N ARG A 81 -4.82 4.66 6.40
CA ARG A 81 -5.07 5.77 5.46
C ARG A 81 -3.96 6.81 5.51
N ALA A 82 -3.49 7.18 6.71
CA ALA A 82 -2.39 8.12 6.87
C ALA A 82 -1.09 7.58 6.24
N LYS A 83 -0.79 6.28 6.42
CA LYS A 83 0.37 5.63 5.79
C LYS A 83 0.29 5.61 4.27
N VAL A 84 -0.89 5.36 3.70
CA VAL A 84 -1.11 5.38 2.24
C VAL A 84 -0.82 6.77 1.68
N LEU A 85 -1.38 7.81 2.31
CA LEU A 85 -1.15 9.19 1.88
C LEU A 85 0.33 9.58 2.00
N ALA A 86 1.00 9.21 3.08
CA ALA A 86 2.44 9.47 3.26
C ALA A 86 3.32 8.73 2.24
N ARG A 87 2.93 7.52 1.80
CA ARG A 87 3.69 6.72 0.83
C ARG A 87 3.45 7.17 -0.63
N LEU A 88 2.26 7.65 -0.96
CA LEU A 88 1.86 7.96 -2.33
C LEU A 88 1.85 9.47 -2.66
N GLY A 89 1.87 10.31 -1.63
CA GLY A 89 1.84 11.78 -1.74
C GLY A 89 3.21 12.43 -2.02
N VAL A 90 4.23 11.62 -2.32
CA VAL A 90 5.56 12.07 -2.76
C VAL A 90 5.65 12.19 -4.28
#